data_AF-A0A9W6VSP2-F1
#
_entry.id   AF-A0A9W6VSP2-F1
#
_cell.length_a   1.000
_cell.length_b   1.000
_cell.length_c   1.000
_cell.angle_alpha   90.00
_cell.angle_beta   90.00
_cell.angle_gamma   90.00
#
_symmetry.space_group_name_H-M   'P 1'
#
loop_
_entity.id
_entity.type
_entity.pdbx_description
1 polymer ?
#
loop_
_entity_poly.entity_id
_entity_poly.type
_entity_poly.pdbx_seq_one_letter_code
_entity_poly.pdbx_strand_id
1 'polypeptide(L)'
;MTEPQIEYDRPQLKLAGDGIVTAHENARTHLANTQTQIEGFGEWWNPNNDPNDLIGGVLGGCFTAVHQMMMSTGQQNLDVLHSHGQAMQVMSGNMTGAEDANTGLTQSV
;
A
#
# COMPACT_ATOMS: atom_id res chain seq x y z
N MET A 1 -23.46 3.25 -35.77
CA MET A 1 -23.60 2.93 -34.33
C MET A 1 -22.32 3.40 -33.67
N THR A 2 -22.33 4.63 -33.16
CA THR A 2 -21.22 5.16 -32.36
C THR A 2 -21.28 4.46 -31.02
N GLU A 3 -20.24 3.67 -30.71
CA GLU A 3 -20.06 3.15 -29.35
C GLU A 3 -20.17 4.32 -28.35
N PRO A 4 -20.88 4.13 -27.23
CA PRO A 4 -20.91 5.14 -26.19
C PRO A 4 -19.47 5.37 -25.77
N GLN A 5 -18.94 6.56 -26.07
CA GLN A 5 -17.63 6.96 -25.58
C GLN A 5 -17.70 6.88 -24.07
N ILE A 6 -16.98 5.92 -23.49
CA ILE A 6 -16.73 5.95 -22.05
C ILE A 6 -15.84 7.18 -21.86
N GLU A 7 -16.48 8.30 -21.53
CA GLU A 7 -15.80 9.52 -21.14
C GLU A 7 -15.17 9.23 -19.78
N TYR A 8 -13.95 8.68 -19.81
CA TYR A 8 -13.17 8.46 -18.61
C TYR A 8 -12.78 9.82 -18.05
N ASP A 9 -13.19 10.11 -16.81
CA ASP A 9 -12.77 11.30 -16.09
C ASP A 9 -11.29 11.15 -15.69
N ARG A 10 -10.40 11.50 -16.64
CA ARG A 10 -8.93 11.44 -16.48
C ARG A 10 -8.44 12.21 -15.25
N PRO A 11 -8.96 13.43 -14.94
CA PRO A 11 -8.66 14.11 -13.68
C PRO A 11 -8.97 13.26 -12.45
N GLN A 12 -10.12 12.58 -12.40
CA GLN A 12 -10.47 11.70 -11.28
C GLN A 12 -9.54 10.48 -11.19
N LEU A 13 -9.17 9.87 -12.31
CA LEU A 13 -8.21 8.75 -12.34
C LEU A 13 -6.84 9.16 -11.80
N LYS A 14 -6.35 10.34 -12.20
CA LYS A 14 -5.08 10.89 -11.68
C LYS A 14 -5.17 11.15 -10.19
N LEU A 15 -6.21 11.86 -9.75
CA LEU A 15 -6.43 12.19 -8.34
C LEU A 15 -6.52 10.92 -7.48
N ALA A 16 -7.20 9.89 -7.96
CA ALA A 16 -7.29 8.61 -7.26
C ALA A 16 -5.93 7.89 -7.20
N GLY A 17 -5.16 7.89 -8.29
CA GLY A 17 -3.80 7.35 -8.32
C GLY A 17 -2.88 8.06 -7.31
N ASP A 18 -2.87 9.40 -7.31
CA ASP A 18 -2.10 10.22 -6.36
C ASP A 18 -2.52 9.97 -4.91
N GLY A 19 -3.83 9.81 -4.69
CA GLY A 19 -4.39 9.45 -3.38
C GLY A 19 -3.91 8.09 -2.89
N ILE A 20 -3.88 7.09 -3.76
CA ILE A 20 -3.40 5.74 -3.42
C ILE A 20 -1.89 5.75 -3.12
N VAL A 21 -1.09 6.46 -3.90
CA VAL A 21 0.36 6.61 -3.64
C VAL A 21 0.59 7.29 -2.29
N THR A 22 -0.15 8.34 -1.99
CA THR A 22 -0.09 9.02 -0.68
C THR A 22 -0.49 8.09 0.46
N ALA A 23 -1.56 7.30 0.27
CA ALA A 23 -2.00 6.31 1.25
C ALA A 23 -0.95 5.22 1.48
N HIS A 24 -0.26 4.74 0.44
CA HIS A 24 0.87 3.82 0.54
C HIS A 24 1.99 4.39 1.42
N GLU A 25 2.44 5.63 1.16
CA GLU A 25 3.51 6.27 1.94
C GLU A 25 3.13 6.45 3.43
N ASN A 26 1.89 6.86 3.69
CA ASN A 26 1.36 6.99 5.04
C ASN A 26 1.29 5.64 5.75
N ALA A 27 0.78 4.61 5.08
CA ALA A 27 0.67 3.27 5.63
C ALA A 27 2.06 2.65 5.89
N ARG A 28 3.04 2.90 5.00
CA ARG A 28 4.42 2.45 5.19
C ARG A 28 5.04 3.08 6.43
N THR A 29 4.87 4.38 6.59
CA THR A 29 5.33 5.11 7.78
C THR A 29 4.67 4.58 9.05
N HIS A 30 3.36 4.33 9.00
CA HIS A 30 2.62 3.77 10.14
C HIS A 30 3.14 2.38 10.52
N LEU A 31 3.33 1.48 9.55
CA LEU A 31 3.84 0.13 9.78
C LEU A 31 5.24 0.15 10.41
N ALA A 32 6.13 1.02 9.92
CA ALA A 32 7.47 1.19 10.49
C ALA A 32 7.42 1.72 11.94
N ASN A 33 6.52 2.66 12.23
CA ASN A 33 6.32 3.17 13.58
C ASN A 33 5.77 2.09 14.52
N THR A 34 4.80 1.29 14.06
CA THR A 34 4.27 0.15 14.82
C THR A 34 5.35 -0.87 15.13
N GLN A 35 6.21 -1.21 14.15
CA GLN A 35 7.34 -2.09 14.36
C GLN A 35 8.27 -1.56 15.45
N THR A 36 8.63 -0.28 15.38
CA THR A 36 9.50 0.37 16.37
C THR A 36 8.88 0.35 17.77
N GLN A 37 7.57 0.61 17.87
CA GLN A 37 6.86 0.54 19.14
C GLN A 37 6.87 -0.87 19.74
N ILE A 38 6.66 -1.88 18.90
CA ILE A 38 6.69 -3.29 19.31
C ILE A 38 8.07 -3.69 19.82
N GLU A 39 9.13 -3.35 19.08
CA GLU A 39 10.51 -3.60 19.50
C GLU A 39 10.85 -2.90 20.82
N GLY A 40 10.30 -1.70 21.03
CA GLY A 40 10.47 -0.93 22.26
C GLY A 40 9.87 -1.57 23.52
N PHE A 41 8.89 -2.47 23.39
CA PHE A 41 8.33 -3.19 24.54
C PHE A 41 9.26 -4.32 25.06
N GLY A 42 10.19 -4.81 24.23
CA GLY A 42 11.06 -5.92 24.58
C GLY A 42 10.32 -7.19 25.00
N GLU A 43 11.00 -8.05 25.76
CA GLU A 43 10.45 -9.33 26.24
C GLU A 43 9.71 -9.17 27.57
N TRP A 44 8.63 -8.38 27.60
CA TRP A 44 7.81 -8.18 28.80
C TRP A 44 7.23 -9.47 29.37
N TRP A 45 7.08 -10.51 28.54
CA TRP A 45 6.62 -11.84 28.92
C TRP A 45 7.68 -12.67 29.66
N ASN A 46 8.96 -12.29 29.63
CA ASN A 46 10.03 -12.96 30.36
C ASN A 46 10.94 -11.93 31.07
N PRO A 47 10.44 -11.21 32.09
CA PRO A 47 11.16 -10.09 32.70
C PRO A 47 12.45 -10.50 33.43
N ASN A 48 12.58 -11.77 33.81
CA ASN A 48 13.75 -12.31 34.51
C ASN A 48 14.71 -13.07 33.58
N ASN A 49 14.41 -13.13 32.27
CA ASN A 49 15.16 -13.93 31.29
C ASN A 49 15.37 -15.39 31.74
N ASP A 50 14.37 -16.00 32.40
CA ASP A 50 14.46 -17.39 32.83
C ASP A 50 14.22 -18.30 31.61
N PRO A 51 15.21 -19.10 31.18
CA PRO A 51 15.04 -20.01 30.05
C PRO A 51 14.09 -21.18 30.34
N ASN A 52 13.75 -21.42 31.60
CA ASN A 52 12.83 -22.48 32.02
C ASN A 52 11.40 -21.97 32.27
N ASP A 53 11.13 -20.67 32.08
CA ASP A 53 9.78 -20.14 32.20
C ASP A 53 8.92 -20.58 31.01
N LEU A 54 8.23 -21.70 31.19
CA LEU A 54 7.34 -22.28 30.19
C LEU A 54 6.17 -21.33 29.84
N ILE A 55 5.69 -20.53 30.80
CA ILE A 55 4.60 -19.57 30.55
C ILE A 55 5.14 -18.42 29.70
N GLY A 56 6.29 -17.86 30.09
CA GLY A 56 6.98 -16.82 29.33
C GLY A 56 7.30 -17.27 27.89
N GLY A 57 7.77 -18.50 27.72
CA GLY A 57 8.06 -19.09 26.41
C GLY A 57 6.81 -19.22 25.51
N VAL A 58 5.69 -19.70 26.04
CA VAL A 58 4.42 -19.79 25.29
C VAL A 58 3.91 -18.40 24.91
N LEU A 59 3.93 -17.45 25.84
CA LEU A 59 3.50 -16.08 25.58
C LEU A 59 4.36 -15.40 24.51
N GLY A 60 5.69 -15.53 24.61
CA GLY A 60 6.63 -15.01 23.62
C GLY A 60 6.43 -15.62 22.23
N GLY A 61 6.17 -16.93 22.16
CA GLY A 61 5.83 -17.61 20.91
C GLY A 61 4.54 -17.08 20.27
N CYS A 62 3.46 -16.96 21.06
CA CYS A 62 2.19 -16.40 20.60
C CYS A 62 2.34 -14.95 20.12
N PHE A 63 3.05 -14.12 20.89
CA PHE A 63 3.31 -12.72 20.54
C PHE A 63 4.08 -12.63 19.22
N THR A 64 5.16 -13.39 19.10
CA THR A 64 6.00 -13.43 17.88
C THR A 64 5.18 -13.87 16.67
N ALA A 65 4.34 -14.90 16.79
CA ALA A 65 3.52 -15.38 15.69
C ALA A 65 2.52 -14.32 15.22
N VAL A 66 1.82 -13.66 16.14
CA VAL A 66 0.86 -12.59 15.82
C VAL A 66 1.58 -11.39 15.20
N HIS A 67 2.74 -11.01 15.74
CA HIS A 67 3.55 -9.90 15.24
C HIS A 67 4.05 -10.17 13.81
N GLN A 68 4.59 -11.36 13.55
CA GLN A 68 5.01 -11.77 12.20
C GLN A 68 3.85 -11.75 11.20
N MET A 69 2.68 -12.26 11.61
CA MET A 69 1.48 -12.25 10.77
C MET A 69 1.02 -10.82 10.44
N MET A 70 1.04 -9.92 11.43
CA MET A 70 0.70 -8.51 11.25
C MET A 70 1.66 -7.83 10.26
N MET A 71 2.97 -8.01 10.44
CA MET A 71 3.98 -7.41 9.57
C MET A 71 3.92 -7.95 8.14
N SER A 72 3.71 -9.26 7.98
CA SER A 72 3.56 -9.90 6.67
C SER A 72 2.33 -9.36 5.94
N THR A 73 1.16 -9.33 6.61
CA THR A 73 -0.07 -8.83 6.00
C THR A 73 0.03 -7.34 5.67
N GLY A 74 0.63 -6.55 6.57
CA GLY A 74 0.88 -5.13 6.36
C GLY A 74 1.73 -4.89 5.11
N GLN A 75 2.83 -5.64 4.94
CA GLN A 75 3.70 -5.52 3.77
C GLN A 75 2.99 -5.91 2.47
N GLN A 76 2.23 -7.01 2.46
CA GLN A 76 1.45 -7.43 1.30
C GLN A 76 0.45 -6.34 0.86
N ASN A 77 -0.22 -5.69 1.80
CA ASN A 77 -1.14 -4.60 1.51
C ASN A 77 -0.41 -3.39 0.92
N LEU A 78 0.78 -3.06 1.42
CA LEU A 78 1.60 -1.98 0.88
C LEU A 78 2.00 -2.23 -0.57
N ASP A 79 2.39 -3.45 -0.90
CA ASP A 79 2.79 -3.83 -2.27
C ASP A 79 1.60 -3.68 -3.24
N VAL A 80 0.40 -4.08 -2.81
CA VAL A 80 -0.83 -3.91 -3.61
C VAL A 80 -1.14 -2.42 -3.81
N LEU A 81 -1.14 -1.61 -2.76
CA LEU A 81 -1.39 -0.17 -2.87
C LEU A 81 -0.40 0.51 -3.81
N HIS A 82 0.89 0.16 -3.71
CA HIS A 82 1.92 0.72 -4.58
C HIS A 82 1.65 0.41 -6.06
N SER A 83 1.41 -0.86 -6.37
CA SER A 83 1.16 -1.32 -7.74
C SER A 83 -0.09 -0.67 -8.34
N HIS A 84 -1.17 -0.54 -7.57
CA HIS A 84 -2.42 0.05 -8.05
C HIS A 84 -2.30 1.55 -8.26
N GLY A 85 -1.66 2.27 -7.34
CA GLY A 85 -1.41 3.71 -7.48
C GLY A 85 -0.61 4.03 -8.74
N GLN A 86 0.49 3.30 -8.99
CA GLN A 86 1.30 3.45 -10.19
C GLN A 86 0.52 3.13 -11.47
N ALA A 87 -0.24 2.03 -11.48
CA ALA A 87 -1.03 1.64 -12.65
C ALA A 87 -2.06 2.72 -13.02
N MET A 88 -2.71 3.34 -12.04
CA MET A 88 -3.70 4.41 -12.27
C MET A 88 -3.05 5.69 -12.81
N GLN A 89 -1.88 6.06 -12.28
CA GLN A 89 -1.13 7.22 -12.79
C GLN A 89 -0.68 7.00 -14.25
N VAL A 90 -0.15 5.81 -14.56
CA VAL A 90 0.25 5.44 -15.93
C VAL A 90 -0.96 5.44 -16.87
N MET A 91 -2.08 4.85 -16.43
CA MET A 91 -3.32 4.84 -17.22
C MET A 91 -3.81 6.25 -17.53
N SER A 92 -3.82 7.14 -16.53
CA SER A 92 -4.17 8.56 -16.72
C SER A 92 -3.24 9.24 -17.74
N GLY A 93 -1.93 9.06 -17.62
CA GLY A 93 -0.95 9.63 -18.55
C GLY A 93 -1.11 9.12 -19.99
N ASN A 94 -1.34 7.82 -20.17
CA ASN A 94 -1.57 7.22 -21.48
C ASN A 94 -2.88 7.73 -22.12
N MET A 95 -3.93 7.93 -21.33
CA MET A 95 -5.19 8.50 -21.83
C MET A 95 -5.02 9.94 -22.30
N THR A 96 -4.27 10.78 -21.56
CA THR A 96 -3.94 12.13 -22.01
C THR A 96 -3.16 12.11 -23.33
N GLY A 97 -2.11 11.29 -23.43
CA GLY A 97 -1.34 11.20 -24.67
C GLY A 97 -2.14 10.69 -25.88
N ALA A 98 -3.06 9.75 -25.66
CA ALA A 98 -3.94 9.26 -26.72
C ALA A 98 -4.91 10.33 -27.22
N GLU A 99 -5.43 11.17 -26.34
CA GLU A 99 -6.32 12.28 -26.71
C GLU A 99 -5.60 13.43 -27.40
N ASP A 100 -4.40 13.78 -26.95
CA ASP A 100 -3.56 14.78 -27.61
C ASP A 100 -3.23 14.35 -29.06
N ALA A 101 -2.95 13.07 -29.27
CA ALA A 101 -2.74 12.51 -30.60
C ALA A 101 -4.01 12.57 -31.48
N ASN A 102 -5.18 12.28 -30.90
CA ASN A 102 -6.46 12.30 -31.62
C ASN A 102 -6.93 13.73 -31.97
N THR A 103 -6.72 14.69 -31.07
CA THR A 103 -7.02 16.11 -31.32
C THR A 103 -6.08 16.73 -32.36
N GLY A 104 -4.80 16.33 -32.37
CA GLY A 104 -3.85 16.70 -33.43
C GLY A 104 -4.24 16.16 -34.81
N LEU A 105 -4.80 14.94 -34.88
CA LEU A 105 -5.32 14.35 -36.12
C LEU A 105 -6.59 15.04 -36.63
N THR A 106 -7.48 15.50 -35.76
CA THR A 106 -8.75 16.15 -36.16
C THR A 106 -8.60 17.60 -36.60
N GLN A 107 -7.56 18.32 -36.18
CA GLN A 107 -7.27 19.67 -36.68
C GLN A 107 -6.55 19.69 -38.04
N SER A 108 -6.11 18.53 -38.52
CA SER A 108 -5.35 18.36 -39.77
C SER A 108 -6.21 17.94 -40.97
N VAL A 109 -7.55 17.92 -40.82
CA VAL A 109 -8.52 17.54 -41.86
C VAL A 109 -9.37 18.73 -42.28
#